data_AF-A0A7J3XXP9-F1
#
_entry.id   AF-A0A7J3XXP9-F1
#
_cell.length_a   1.000
_cell.length_b   1.000
_cell.length_c   1.000
_cell.angle_alpha   90.00
_cell.angle_beta   90.00
_cell.angle_gamma   90.00
#
_symmetry.space_group_name_H-M   'P 1'
#
loop_
_entity.id
_entity.type
_entity.pdbx_description
1 polymer ?
#
loop_
_entity_poly.entity_id
_entity_poly.type
_entity_poly.pdbx_seq_one_letter_code
_entity_poly.pdbx_strand_id
1 'polypeptide(L)'
;MLTDSGVNAISLEQLSDMLGLGLEDAYAGNRAYYKLIDAFKEFFPHKYVILAHQGRAAENLVFKALMKNGRKPYVLTNIHFTTTRAIVERVYGGRMIELPVPEAFDPENQFQFKGNMNTSKLEDETKRLGPENIAAVRIEYASNLLGGQPFSMKNYYETREICDKYGIPLVADISMADWQIALMKKRDPMAVGKSARSLVSSWS
;
A
#
# COMPACT_ATOMS: atom_id res chain seq x y z
N MET A 1 13.21 -10.83 -18.36
CA MET A 1 12.40 -9.66 -17.96
C MET A 1 12.95 -9.19 -16.63
N LEU A 2 13.49 -7.96 -16.53
CA LEU A 2 14.26 -7.50 -15.35
C LEU A 2 13.38 -6.80 -14.30
N THR A 3 12.48 -5.92 -14.73
CA THR A 3 11.51 -5.20 -13.88
C THR A 3 10.39 -4.63 -14.74
N ASP A 4 9.26 -4.30 -14.13
CA ASP A 4 8.12 -3.54 -14.63
C ASP A 4 8.11 -2.08 -14.11
N SER A 5 9.05 -1.72 -13.23
CA SER A 5 9.13 -0.39 -12.61
C SER A 5 9.73 0.64 -13.57
N GLY A 6 8.92 1.62 -13.97
CA GLY A 6 9.36 2.78 -14.78
C GLY A 6 9.66 2.47 -16.25
N VAL A 7 9.29 1.27 -16.74
CA VAL A 7 9.53 0.82 -18.13
C VAL A 7 8.23 0.66 -18.93
N ASN A 8 7.14 1.27 -18.44
CA ASN A 8 5.84 1.24 -19.10
C ASN A 8 5.84 2.14 -20.34
N ALA A 9 5.10 1.73 -21.38
CA ALA A 9 4.76 2.63 -22.46
C ALA A 9 3.72 3.65 -21.96
N ILE A 10 3.94 4.93 -22.28
CA ILE A 10 3.00 6.00 -21.98
C ILE A 10 2.11 6.29 -23.19
N SER A 11 0.90 6.80 -22.95
CA SER A 11 -0.02 7.19 -24.03
C SER A 11 0.39 8.52 -24.69
N LEU A 12 -0.19 8.80 -25.85
CA LEU A 12 0.02 10.08 -26.55
C LEU A 12 -0.44 11.26 -25.69
N GLU A 13 -1.54 11.10 -24.96
CA GLU A 13 -2.09 12.11 -24.05
C GLU A 13 -1.13 12.39 -22.89
N GLN A 14 -0.54 11.34 -22.29
CA GLN A 14 0.45 11.49 -21.22
C GLN A 14 1.70 12.22 -21.72
N LEU A 15 2.21 11.86 -22.91
CA LEU A 15 3.35 12.55 -23.52
C LEU A 15 3.03 14.01 -23.85
N SER A 16 1.82 14.27 -24.36
CA SER A 16 1.35 15.62 -24.70
C SER A 16 1.21 16.49 -23.45
N ASP A 17 0.68 15.94 -22.36
CA ASP A 17 0.58 16.62 -21.06
C ASP A 17 1.98 16.93 -20.49
N MET A 18 2.95 16.03 -20.62
CA MET A 18 4.35 16.26 -20.22
C MET A 18 4.99 17.42 -21.00
N LEU A 19 4.72 17.53 -22.30
CA LEU A 19 5.24 18.62 -23.15
C LEU A 19 4.46 19.93 -22.98
N GLY A 20 3.21 19.89 -22.51
CA GLY A 20 2.38 21.06 -22.26
C GLY A 20 2.49 21.57 -20.83
N LEU A 21 1.61 21.09 -19.95
CA LEU A 21 1.58 21.46 -18.52
C LEU A 21 2.85 21.05 -17.77
N GLY A 22 3.52 19.97 -18.20
CA GLY A 22 4.77 19.49 -17.60
C GLY A 22 5.98 20.41 -17.81
N LEU A 23 5.90 21.40 -18.71
CA LEU A 23 6.92 22.46 -18.85
C LEU A 23 6.77 23.59 -17.82
N GLU A 24 5.66 23.64 -17.08
CA GLU A 24 5.57 24.54 -15.94
C GLU A 24 6.53 24.05 -14.85
N ASP A 25 7.67 24.72 -14.69
CA ASP A 25 8.69 24.38 -13.70
C ASP A 25 8.69 25.38 -12.53
N ALA A 26 7.50 25.88 -12.19
CA ALA A 26 7.32 26.79 -11.09
C ALA A 26 7.61 26.07 -9.76
N TYR A 27 8.50 26.63 -8.96
CA TYR A 27 8.91 26.07 -7.66
C TYR A 27 7.73 25.87 -6.68
N ALA A 28 6.72 26.74 -6.75
CA ALA A 28 5.50 26.65 -5.97
C ALA A 28 4.29 27.11 -6.80
N GLY A 29 3.13 26.49 -6.58
CA GLY A 29 1.88 26.87 -7.25
C GLY A 29 1.74 26.38 -8.70
N ASN A 30 2.50 25.35 -9.09
CA ASN A 30 2.44 24.73 -10.41
C ASN A 30 1.05 24.11 -10.71
N ARG A 31 0.47 24.36 -11.89
CA ARG A 31 -0.84 23.79 -12.26
C ARG A 31 -0.81 22.27 -12.42
N ALA A 32 0.29 21.71 -12.91
CA ALA A 32 0.48 20.26 -13.01
C ALA A 32 0.41 19.58 -11.64
N TYR A 33 0.91 20.24 -10.59
CA TYR A 33 0.74 19.77 -9.21
C TYR A 33 -0.75 19.67 -8.86
N TYR A 34 -1.52 20.75 -8.98
CA TYR A 34 -2.94 20.73 -8.61
C TYR A 34 -3.75 19.73 -9.44
N LYS A 35 -3.52 19.65 -10.76
CA LYS A 35 -4.16 18.64 -11.63
C LYS A 35 -3.89 17.21 -11.15
N LEU A 36 -2.65 16.90 -10.75
CA LEU A 36 -2.30 15.58 -10.21
C LEU A 36 -2.96 15.31 -8.86
N ILE A 37 -2.97 16.29 -7.95
CA ILE A 37 -3.58 16.15 -6.63
C ILE A 37 -5.10 15.96 -6.74
N ASP A 38 -5.76 16.71 -7.63
CA ASP A 38 -7.20 16.59 -7.86
C ASP A 38 -7.54 15.21 -8.42
N ALA A 39 -6.81 14.75 -9.44
CA ALA A 39 -6.96 13.40 -9.98
C ALA A 39 -6.72 12.30 -8.93
N PHE A 40 -5.71 12.46 -8.07
CA PHE A 40 -5.43 11.51 -6.99
C PHE A 40 -6.58 11.47 -5.96
N LYS A 41 -7.12 12.63 -5.58
CA LYS A 41 -8.22 12.74 -4.61
C LYS A 41 -9.54 12.14 -5.11
N GLU A 42 -9.72 11.98 -6.41
CA GLU A 42 -10.88 11.25 -6.95
C GLU A 42 -10.91 9.77 -6.53
N PHE A 43 -9.74 9.17 -6.29
CA PHE A 43 -9.60 7.77 -5.88
C PHE A 43 -9.29 7.64 -4.40
N PHE A 44 -8.40 8.49 -3.88
CA PHE A 44 -7.92 8.47 -2.51
C PHE A 44 -8.23 9.81 -1.84
N PRO A 45 -9.41 9.97 -1.20
CA PRO A 45 -9.88 11.23 -0.63
C PRO A 45 -9.14 11.63 0.67
N HIS A 46 -7.82 11.46 0.70
CA HIS A 46 -6.99 11.89 1.82
C HIS A 46 -6.92 13.42 1.91
N LYS A 47 -7.03 13.93 3.13
CA LYS A 47 -6.98 15.37 3.43
C LYS A 47 -5.67 16.02 2.97
N TYR A 48 -4.56 15.29 3.09
CA TYR A 48 -3.22 15.76 2.77
C TYR A 48 -2.57 14.83 1.75
N VAL A 49 -1.86 15.42 0.79
CA VAL A 49 -1.13 14.69 -0.25
C VAL A 49 0.25 15.35 -0.40
N ILE A 50 1.29 14.53 -0.33
CA ILE A 50 2.68 14.94 -0.47
C ILE A 50 3.27 14.15 -1.64
N LEU A 51 3.81 14.86 -2.62
CA LEU A 51 4.48 14.22 -3.75
C LEU A 51 5.88 13.75 -3.36
N ALA A 52 6.27 12.60 -3.89
CA ALA A 52 7.61 12.07 -3.81
C ALA A 52 8.04 11.61 -5.21
N HIS A 53 9.34 11.61 -5.49
CA HIS A 53 9.84 11.24 -6.82
C HIS A 53 9.56 9.77 -7.18
N GLN A 54 9.44 8.88 -6.18
CA GLN A 54 9.08 7.48 -6.36
C GLN A 54 8.65 6.81 -5.04
N GLY A 55 8.17 5.57 -5.11
CA GLY A 55 7.64 4.81 -3.97
C GLY A 55 8.54 4.81 -2.73
N ARG A 56 9.82 4.42 -2.86
CA ARG A 56 10.73 4.36 -1.69
C ARG A 56 10.92 5.69 -0.96
N ALA A 57 10.78 6.81 -1.65
CA ALA A 57 10.89 8.12 -1.04
C ALA A 57 9.63 8.48 -0.25
N ALA A 58 8.46 8.09 -0.75
CA ALA A 58 7.20 8.18 0.00
C ALA A 58 7.25 7.30 1.26
N GLU A 59 7.71 6.05 1.14
CA GLU A 59 7.89 5.13 2.27
C GLU A 59 8.80 5.74 3.35
N ASN A 60 9.93 6.32 2.94
CA ASN A 60 10.88 6.94 3.84
C ASN A 60 10.23 8.09 4.65
N LEU A 61 9.45 8.96 3.99
CA LEU A 61 8.73 10.05 4.67
C LEU A 61 7.69 9.51 5.67
N VAL A 62 6.91 8.51 5.26
CA VAL A 62 5.88 7.88 6.09
C VAL A 62 6.48 7.24 7.33
N PHE A 63 7.48 6.36 7.18
CA PHE A 63 8.06 5.63 8.31
C PHE A 63 8.93 6.51 9.21
N LYS A 64 9.56 7.57 8.68
CA LYS A 64 10.20 8.61 9.51
C LYS A 64 9.22 9.19 10.52
N ALA A 65 8.01 9.53 10.07
CA ALA A 65 6.98 10.13 10.91
C ALA A 65 6.38 9.12 11.90
N LEU A 66 6.07 7.91 11.44
CA LEU A 66 5.33 6.92 12.22
C LEU A 66 6.18 6.20 13.28
N MET A 67 7.45 5.94 12.99
CA MET A 67 8.33 5.21 13.93
C MET A 67 8.81 6.08 15.11
N LYS A 68 8.52 7.39 15.11
CA LYS A 68 8.75 8.34 16.21
C LYS A 68 10.16 8.22 16.82
N ASN A 69 11.19 8.24 15.99
CA ASN A 69 12.60 8.09 16.39
C ASN A 69 12.85 6.80 17.20
N GLY A 70 12.28 5.67 16.76
CA GLY A 70 12.45 4.36 17.37
C GLY A 70 11.50 4.03 18.52
N ARG A 71 10.68 4.99 18.99
CA ARG A 71 9.68 4.74 20.05
C ARG A 71 8.58 3.76 19.61
N LYS A 72 8.33 3.66 18.30
CA LYS A 72 7.40 2.70 17.70
C LYS A 72 8.18 1.79 16.75
N PRO A 73 8.92 0.80 17.26
CA PRO A 73 9.88 0.05 16.45
C PRO A 73 9.23 -0.97 15.51
N TYR A 74 7.95 -1.33 15.71
CA TYR A 74 7.33 -2.43 14.96
C TYR A 74 6.45 -1.96 13.81
N VAL A 75 6.58 -2.63 12.66
CA VAL A 75 5.64 -2.52 11.53
C VAL A 75 5.16 -3.93 11.19
N LEU A 76 3.84 -4.14 11.25
CA LEU A 76 3.23 -5.42 10.90
C LEU A 76 2.78 -5.37 9.43
N THR A 77 2.92 -6.45 8.67
CA THR A 77 2.55 -6.47 7.24
C THR A 77 2.09 -7.84 6.78
N ASN A 78 1.29 -7.93 5.71
CA ASN A 78 0.93 -9.21 5.10
C ASN A 78 2.19 -9.90 4.55
N ILE A 79 2.89 -9.17 3.70
CA ILE A 79 4.25 -9.49 3.23
C ILE A 79 5.02 -8.18 3.11
N HIS A 80 6.34 -8.19 3.08
CA HIS A 80 7.12 -6.97 2.87
C HIS A 80 7.49 -6.76 1.41
N PHE A 81 7.69 -5.50 1.01
CA PHE A 81 8.53 -5.17 -0.13
C PHE A 81 9.95 -4.82 0.35
N THR A 82 10.95 -5.08 -0.49
CA THR A 82 12.37 -5.05 -0.09
C THR A 82 12.83 -3.66 0.36
N THR A 83 12.39 -2.59 -0.31
CA THR A 83 12.72 -1.21 0.10
C THR A 83 12.05 -0.83 1.40
N THR A 84 10.78 -1.20 1.59
CA THR A 84 10.04 -0.94 2.83
C THR A 84 10.74 -1.55 4.03
N ARG A 85 11.15 -2.83 3.91
CA ARG A 85 11.88 -3.53 4.97
C ARG A 85 13.23 -2.88 5.25
N ALA A 86 13.98 -2.52 4.21
CA ALA A 86 15.27 -1.83 4.39
C ALA A 86 15.10 -0.49 5.12
N ILE A 87 14.08 0.30 4.79
CA ILE A 87 13.79 1.57 5.47
C ILE A 87 13.47 1.32 6.95
N VAL A 88 12.56 0.40 7.25
CA VAL A 88 12.15 0.11 8.63
C VAL A 88 13.32 -0.45 9.45
N GLU A 89 14.00 -1.48 8.96
CA GLU A 89 15.00 -2.23 9.74
C GLU A 89 16.39 -1.58 9.71
N ARG A 90 16.83 -1.04 8.56
CA ARG A 90 18.21 -0.55 8.39
C ARG A 90 18.33 0.95 8.60
N VAL A 91 17.34 1.73 8.17
CA VAL A 91 17.39 3.20 8.31
C VAL A 91 16.89 3.63 9.68
N TYR A 92 15.81 3.03 10.17
CA TYR A 92 15.17 3.42 11.44
C TYR A 92 15.36 2.44 12.60
N GLY A 93 16.06 1.32 12.38
CA GLY A 93 16.38 0.36 13.45
C GLY A 93 15.17 -0.35 14.04
N GLY A 94 14.05 -0.40 13.31
CA GLY A 94 12.85 -1.12 13.72
C GLY A 94 12.86 -2.58 13.30
N ARG A 95 11.68 -3.20 13.34
CA ARG A 95 11.45 -4.57 12.92
C ARG A 95 10.16 -4.66 12.13
N MET A 96 10.26 -5.21 10.93
CA MET A 96 9.11 -5.55 10.11
C MET A 96 8.71 -7.01 10.39
N ILE A 97 7.43 -7.24 10.67
CA ILE A 97 6.90 -8.56 11.00
C ILE A 97 5.86 -8.92 9.94
N GLU A 98 6.14 -9.99 9.21
CA GLU A 98 5.29 -10.52 8.16
C GLU A 98 4.29 -11.51 8.74
N LEU A 99 3.03 -11.38 8.34
CA LEU A 99 1.91 -12.17 8.82
C LEU A 99 1.12 -12.73 7.63
N PRO A 100 1.75 -13.53 6.75
CA PRO A 100 1.07 -14.11 5.61
C PRO A 100 0.10 -15.20 6.07
N VAL A 101 -0.93 -15.43 5.27
CA VAL A 101 -1.76 -16.64 5.37
C VAL A 101 -0.93 -17.91 5.09
N PRO A 102 -1.29 -19.07 5.67
CA PRO A 102 -0.51 -20.31 5.50
C PRO A 102 -0.27 -20.71 4.04
N GLU A 103 -1.20 -20.39 3.15
CA GLU A 103 -1.18 -20.75 1.72
C GLU A 103 -0.25 -19.85 0.89
N ALA A 104 0.29 -18.77 1.46
CA ALA A 104 1.01 -17.74 0.71
C ALA A 104 2.23 -18.28 -0.07
N PHE A 105 2.99 -19.20 0.54
CA PHE A 105 4.23 -19.74 -0.02
C PHE A 105 4.08 -21.12 -0.65
N ASP A 106 2.88 -21.69 -0.67
CA ASP A 106 2.62 -22.96 -1.33
C ASP A 106 2.20 -22.68 -2.79
N PRO A 107 3.06 -22.97 -3.79
CA PRO A 107 2.75 -22.69 -5.19
C PRO A 107 1.63 -23.57 -5.76
N GLU A 108 1.42 -24.77 -5.21
CA GLU A 108 0.41 -25.73 -5.70
C GLU A 108 -0.98 -25.43 -5.13
N ASN A 109 -1.03 -24.76 -3.98
CA ASN A 109 -2.27 -24.35 -3.35
C ASN A 109 -3.12 -23.43 -4.24
N GLN A 110 -4.39 -23.75 -4.42
CA GLN A 110 -5.32 -23.01 -5.30
C GLN A 110 -6.04 -21.84 -4.59
N PHE A 111 -5.64 -21.51 -3.36
CA PHE A 111 -6.21 -20.37 -2.64
C PHE A 111 -6.05 -19.07 -3.42
N GLN A 112 -7.16 -18.38 -3.64
CA GLN A 112 -7.25 -17.27 -4.60
C GLN A 112 -6.73 -15.93 -4.07
N PHE A 113 -6.52 -15.83 -2.75
CA PHE A 113 -6.17 -14.59 -2.05
C PHE A 113 -4.92 -14.76 -1.17
N LYS A 114 -3.84 -15.29 -1.76
CA LYS A 114 -2.57 -15.52 -1.05
C LYS A 114 -1.92 -14.25 -0.51
N GLY A 115 -2.34 -13.06 -0.98
CA GLY A 115 -1.92 -11.77 -0.43
C GLY A 115 -2.65 -11.37 0.86
N ASN A 116 -3.59 -12.19 1.36
CA ASN A 116 -4.29 -11.93 2.61
C ASN A 116 -3.32 -11.80 3.80
N MET A 117 -3.64 -10.87 4.69
CA MET A 117 -3.11 -10.78 6.04
C MET A 117 -3.68 -11.91 6.89
N ASN A 118 -2.86 -12.59 7.68
CA ASN A 118 -3.36 -13.49 8.73
C ASN A 118 -3.87 -12.66 9.91
N THR A 119 -5.18 -12.37 9.92
CA THR A 119 -5.80 -11.45 10.88
C THR A 119 -5.81 -11.98 12.31
N SER A 120 -5.90 -13.30 12.50
CA SER A 120 -5.70 -13.92 13.82
C SER A 120 -4.28 -13.65 14.35
N LYS A 121 -3.25 -13.90 13.53
CA LYS A 121 -1.86 -13.61 13.94
C LYS A 121 -1.61 -12.11 14.11
N LEU A 122 -2.26 -11.26 13.32
CA LEU A 122 -2.17 -9.81 13.46
C LEU A 122 -2.68 -9.36 14.83
N GLU A 123 -3.85 -9.85 15.24
CA GLU A 123 -4.42 -9.57 16.55
C GLU A 123 -3.50 -10.07 17.69
N ASP A 124 -3.00 -11.30 17.58
CA ASP A 124 -2.14 -11.91 18.60
C ASP A 124 -0.80 -11.17 18.74
N GLU A 125 -0.15 -10.87 17.61
CA GLU A 125 1.11 -10.11 17.61
C GLU A 125 0.91 -8.67 18.08
N THR A 126 -0.23 -8.06 17.75
CA THR A 126 -0.57 -6.72 18.24
C THR A 126 -0.63 -6.67 19.77
N LYS A 127 -1.30 -7.67 20.38
CA LYS A 127 -1.35 -7.80 21.84
C LYS A 127 0.01 -8.10 22.44
N ARG A 128 0.77 -9.01 21.82
CA ARG A 128 2.07 -9.46 22.32
C ARG A 128 3.11 -8.35 22.33
N LEU A 129 3.11 -7.48 21.31
CA LEU A 129 4.08 -6.39 21.16
C LEU A 129 3.70 -5.12 21.93
N GLY A 130 2.43 -4.98 22.30
CA GLY A 130 1.89 -3.72 22.81
C GLY A 130 1.54 -2.77 21.64
N PRO A 131 0.26 -2.40 21.46
CA PRO A 131 -0.19 -1.49 20.38
C PRO A 131 0.59 -0.17 20.32
N GLU A 132 1.02 0.35 21.46
CA GLU A 132 1.79 1.58 21.60
C GLU A 132 3.17 1.50 20.94
N ASN A 133 3.72 0.31 20.78
CA ASN A 133 5.03 0.06 20.15
C ASN A 133 4.92 -0.14 18.63
N ILE A 134 3.71 -0.21 18.09
CA ILE A 134 3.48 -0.44 16.66
C ILE A 134 3.33 0.91 15.94
N ALA A 135 4.19 1.12 14.95
CA ALA A 135 4.19 2.31 14.09
C ALA A 135 3.01 2.28 13.12
N ALA A 136 2.81 1.14 12.47
CA ALA A 136 1.73 0.91 11.53
C ALA A 136 1.49 -0.58 11.30
N VAL A 137 0.28 -0.90 10.84
CA VAL A 137 0.04 -2.07 10.01
C VAL A 137 0.15 -1.61 8.56
N ARG A 138 0.97 -2.28 7.75
CA ARG A 138 1.12 -2.01 6.33
C ARG A 138 0.43 -3.14 5.56
N ILE A 139 -0.29 -2.81 4.50
CA ILE A 139 -0.89 -3.81 3.61
C ILE A 139 -0.42 -3.55 2.18
N GLU A 140 0.18 -4.56 1.57
CA GLU A 140 0.60 -4.51 0.17
C GLU A 140 -0.55 -4.88 -0.75
N TYR A 141 -0.84 -4.03 -1.72
CA TYR A 141 -1.84 -4.26 -2.73
C TYR A 141 -1.21 -5.07 -3.85
N ALA A 142 -1.78 -6.25 -4.12
CA ALA A 142 -1.16 -7.33 -4.89
C ALA A 142 0.30 -7.58 -4.44
N SER A 143 0.47 -8.52 -3.52
CA SER A 143 1.76 -8.85 -2.88
C SER A 143 2.87 -9.16 -3.89
N ASN A 144 3.86 -8.27 -4.03
CA ASN A 144 4.92 -8.37 -5.03
C ASN A 144 5.78 -9.64 -4.83
N LEU A 145 6.20 -9.92 -3.59
CA LEU A 145 6.99 -11.12 -3.27
C LEU A 145 6.22 -12.44 -3.49
N LEU A 146 4.89 -12.38 -3.56
CA LEU A 146 4.05 -13.54 -3.84
C LEU A 146 3.69 -13.66 -5.33
N GLY A 147 4.29 -12.84 -6.20
CA GLY A 147 3.98 -12.82 -7.63
C GLY A 147 2.69 -12.08 -7.96
N GLY A 148 2.37 -11.02 -7.21
CA GLY A 148 1.20 -10.17 -7.44
C GLY A 148 -0.12 -10.78 -6.94
N GLN A 149 -0.07 -11.58 -5.88
CA GLN A 149 -1.27 -12.22 -5.33
C GLN A 149 -2.15 -11.23 -4.57
N PRO A 150 -3.47 -11.24 -4.78
CA PRO A 150 -4.36 -10.26 -4.19
C PRO A 150 -4.74 -10.63 -2.75
N PHE A 151 -5.16 -9.65 -1.96
CA PHE A 151 -6.01 -9.88 -0.78
C PHE A 151 -7.51 -9.79 -1.15
N SER A 152 -8.41 -10.28 -0.29
CA SER A 152 -9.87 -10.11 -0.45
C SER A 152 -10.40 -8.89 0.30
N MET A 153 -11.57 -8.38 -0.11
CA MET A 153 -12.26 -7.28 0.57
C MET A 153 -12.56 -7.62 2.03
N LYS A 154 -12.99 -8.86 2.31
CA LYS A 154 -13.20 -9.35 3.69
C LYS A 154 -11.91 -9.22 4.52
N ASN A 155 -10.79 -9.65 3.97
CA ASN A 155 -9.50 -9.59 4.65
C ASN A 155 -9.05 -8.15 4.93
N TYR A 156 -9.28 -7.24 3.98
CA TYR A 156 -9.02 -5.82 4.17
C TYR A 156 -9.84 -5.25 5.34
N TYR A 157 -11.15 -5.51 5.38
CA TYR A 157 -12.02 -5.00 6.45
C TYR A 157 -11.66 -5.55 7.82
N GLU A 158 -11.37 -6.85 7.93
CA GLU A 158 -10.90 -7.45 9.18
C GLU A 158 -9.57 -6.83 9.65
N THR A 159 -8.64 -6.58 8.72
CA THR A 159 -7.37 -5.90 9.03
C THR A 159 -7.60 -4.47 9.53
N ARG A 160 -8.50 -3.71 8.86
CA ARG A 160 -8.87 -2.35 9.24
C ARG A 160 -9.53 -2.31 10.63
N GLU A 161 -10.43 -3.24 10.91
CA GLU A 161 -11.11 -3.34 12.21
C GLU A 161 -10.11 -3.53 13.35
N ILE A 162 -9.12 -4.41 13.19
CA ILE A 162 -8.04 -4.61 14.16
C ILE A 162 -7.23 -3.32 14.35
N CYS A 163 -6.89 -2.64 13.24
CA CYS A 163 -6.17 -1.37 13.31
C CYS A 163 -6.96 -0.28 14.05
N ASP A 164 -8.26 -0.17 13.81
CA ASP A 164 -9.15 0.79 14.49
C ASP A 164 -9.28 0.49 15.98
N LYS A 165 -9.51 -0.79 16.32
CA LYS A 165 -9.62 -1.27 17.70
C LYS A 165 -8.42 -0.87 18.56
N TYR A 166 -7.22 -0.90 17.98
CA TYR A 166 -5.97 -0.61 18.69
C TYR A 166 -5.40 0.79 18.42
N GLY A 167 -6.07 1.62 17.62
CA GLY A 167 -5.59 2.95 17.26
C GLY A 167 -4.27 2.94 16.47
N ILE A 168 -4.05 1.91 15.66
CA ILE A 168 -2.85 1.74 14.84
C ILE A 168 -3.12 2.27 13.42
N PRO A 169 -2.22 3.11 12.86
CA PRO A 169 -2.34 3.52 11.47
C PRO A 169 -2.26 2.33 10.50
N LEU A 170 -3.19 2.26 9.55
CA LEU A 170 -3.11 1.36 8.40
C LEU A 170 -2.45 2.11 7.24
N VAL A 171 -1.32 1.61 6.76
CA VAL A 171 -0.58 2.15 5.61
C VAL A 171 -0.82 1.25 4.41
N ALA A 172 -1.50 1.77 3.40
CA ALA A 172 -1.70 1.08 2.13
C ALA A 172 -0.49 1.32 1.22
N ASP A 173 0.21 0.24 0.83
CA ASP A 173 1.14 0.28 -0.29
C ASP A 173 0.36 -0.04 -1.57
N ILE A 174 0.15 0.99 -2.38
CA ILE A 174 -0.72 0.97 -3.56
C ILE A 174 0.06 0.84 -4.87
N SER A 175 1.32 0.39 -4.82
CA SER A 175 2.19 0.25 -6.00
C SER A 175 1.60 -0.63 -7.11
N MET A 176 0.82 -1.65 -6.76
CA MET A 176 0.08 -2.51 -7.70
C MET A 176 -1.44 -2.51 -7.43
N ALA A 177 -2.00 -1.35 -7.08
CA ALA A 177 -3.43 -1.22 -6.78
C ALA A 177 -4.34 -1.60 -7.96
N ASP A 178 -3.89 -1.38 -9.19
CA ASP A 178 -4.58 -1.77 -10.42
C ASP A 178 -4.71 -3.31 -10.53
N TRP A 179 -3.65 -4.08 -10.26
CA TRP A 179 -3.68 -5.54 -10.23
C TRP A 179 -4.58 -6.05 -9.10
N GLN A 180 -4.48 -5.46 -7.91
CA GLN A 180 -5.33 -5.77 -6.77
C GLN A 180 -6.81 -5.61 -7.13
N ILE A 181 -7.19 -4.46 -7.73
CA ILE A 181 -8.56 -4.18 -8.18
C ILE A 181 -9.01 -5.17 -9.26
N ALA A 182 -8.19 -5.38 -10.29
CA ALA A 182 -8.53 -6.26 -11.40
C ALA A 182 -8.76 -7.71 -10.95
N LEU A 183 -7.93 -8.22 -10.03
CA LEU A 183 -8.05 -9.58 -9.52
C LEU A 183 -9.22 -9.74 -8.55
N MET A 184 -9.45 -8.78 -7.66
CA MET A 184 -10.64 -8.79 -6.79
C MET A 184 -11.93 -8.75 -7.61
N LYS A 185 -12.02 -7.90 -8.64
CA LYS A 185 -13.22 -7.83 -9.49
C LYS A 185 -13.52 -9.14 -10.22
N LYS A 186 -12.52 -10.01 -10.40
CA LYS A 186 -12.67 -11.34 -11.00
C LYS A 186 -12.98 -12.43 -9.97
N ARG A 187 -12.44 -12.32 -8.74
CA ARG A 187 -12.39 -13.42 -7.77
C ARG A 187 -13.26 -13.20 -6.53
N ASP A 188 -13.51 -11.95 -6.14
CA ASP A 188 -14.19 -11.58 -4.90
C ASP A 188 -15.63 -11.13 -5.16
N PRO A 189 -16.65 -11.88 -4.70
CA PRO A 189 -18.05 -11.50 -4.82
C PRO A 189 -18.38 -10.11 -4.28
N MET A 190 -17.66 -9.63 -3.27
CA MET A 190 -17.86 -8.29 -2.69
C MET A 190 -17.32 -7.16 -3.58
N ALA A 191 -16.53 -7.48 -4.60
CA ALA A 191 -15.93 -6.54 -5.54
C ALA A 191 -16.56 -6.59 -6.94
N VAL A 192 -17.22 -7.69 -7.31
CA VAL A 192 -17.90 -7.84 -8.59
C VAL A 192 -18.92 -6.70 -8.78
N GLY A 193 -18.94 -6.10 -9.98
CA GLY A 193 -19.84 -5.00 -10.34
C GLY A 193 -19.44 -3.62 -9.79
N LYS A 194 -18.52 -3.52 -8.84
CA LYS A 194 -18.05 -2.22 -8.31
C LYS A 194 -17.10 -1.52 -9.29
N SER A 195 -17.15 -0.19 -9.31
CA SER A 195 -16.15 0.62 -10.01
C SER A 195 -14.82 0.58 -9.26
N ALA A 196 -13.70 0.78 -9.97
CA ALA A 196 -12.39 0.90 -9.34
C ALA A 196 -12.38 2.00 -8.27
N ARG A 197 -12.99 3.16 -8.59
CA ARG A 197 -13.15 4.28 -7.65
C ARG A 197 -13.87 3.86 -6.37
N SER A 198 -14.99 3.14 -6.48
CA SER A 198 -15.76 2.70 -5.31
C SER A 198 -15.00 1.69 -4.43
N LEU A 199 -14.15 0.85 -5.02
CA LEU A 199 -13.33 -0.09 -4.26
C LEU A 199 -12.27 0.66 -3.47
N VAL A 200 -11.56 1.57 -4.12
CA VAL A 200 -10.48 2.34 -3.51
C VAL A 200 -10.98 3.32 -2.45
N SER A 201 -12.09 4.02 -2.72
CA SER A 201 -12.67 4.97 -1.77
C SER A 201 -13.22 4.31 -0.51
N SER A 202 -13.47 2.99 -0.54
CA SER A 202 -13.90 2.24 0.64
C SER A 202 -12.75 1.90 1.60
N TRP A 203 -11.52 2.29 1.25
CA TRP A 203 -10.27 1.96 1.95
C TRP A 203 -9.56 3.17 2.57
N SER A 204 -10.15 4.36 2.43
CA SER A 204 -9.65 5.65 2.91
C SER A 204 -10.51 6.18 4.05
#